data_AF-A0A1Z4JR95-F1
#
_entry.id   AF-A0A1Z4JR95-F1
#
_cell.length_a   1.000
_cell.length_b   1.000
_cell.length_c   1.000
_cell.angle_alpha   90.00
_cell.angle_beta   90.00
_cell.angle_gamma   90.00
#
_symmetry.space_group_name_H-M   'P 1'
#
loop_
_entity.id
_entity.type
_entity.pdbx_description
1 polymer ?
#
loop_
_entity_poly.entity_id
_entity_poly.type
_entity_poly.pdbx_seq_one_letter_code
_entity_poly.pdbx_strand_id
1 'polypeptide(L)'
;MIRMALCVAITGVLIALSAPVDAKQSTKSEIVGTASVIDGDTIEIHGQRIRLHGIDAPESSQLCSKLNGDRYRCGQNAALQLSDLINRSTVRCQGKAHDRYGRIVAVCALDKAAPAGTSSRTEQIDINEWLVRNGWAVAYRKYSSDYLSAEADAQRQKAGIWQGKFDLPWDWRRAGKEARNPPLQNRTSPKPARNETALQCSGKRYCGQMTSCEEAYFYLNQCGVHRLDGDRDGYLARRSVTDVLQRCCVFLMSSIARASACSLPD
;
A
#
# COMPACT_ATOMS: atom_id res chain seq x y z
N MET A 1 22.75 -48.25 -86.16
CA MET A 1 24.09 -48.02 -85.55
C MET A 1 23.92 -47.10 -84.34
N ILE A 2 24.52 -47.51 -83.21
CA ILE A 2 24.87 -46.83 -81.94
C ILE A 2 24.52 -45.33 -81.70
N ARG A 3 24.18 -45.03 -80.42
CA ARG A 3 24.25 -43.75 -79.62
C ARG A 3 22.89 -43.07 -79.38
N MET A 4 22.30 -43.07 -78.18
CA MET A 4 22.69 -42.53 -76.84
C MET A 4 22.92 -41.02 -76.75
N ALA A 5 21.90 -40.31 -76.24
CA ALA A 5 21.92 -39.08 -75.42
C ALA A 5 20.47 -38.83 -74.95
N LEU A 6 20.05 -39.18 -73.73
CA LEU A 6 20.30 -38.49 -72.46
C LEU A 6 19.93 -36.99 -72.49
N CYS A 7 18.67 -36.67 -72.22
CA CYS A 7 18.24 -35.36 -71.71
C CYS A 7 17.66 -35.55 -70.31
N VAL A 8 18.28 -34.92 -69.32
CA VAL A 8 17.93 -35.05 -67.90
C VAL A 8 16.71 -34.19 -67.59
N ALA A 9 15.72 -34.76 -66.89
CA ALA A 9 14.57 -34.00 -66.39
C ALA A 9 14.99 -33.09 -65.23
N ILE A 10 14.64 -31.80 -65.32
CA ILE A 10 14.76 -30.84 -64.20
C ILE A 10 13.37 -30.32 -63.87
N THR A 11 12.55 -31.15 -63.22
CA THR A 11 11.35 -30.70 -62.52
C THR A 11 11.78 -30.06 -61.21
N GLY A 12 11.95 -28.74 -61.22
CA GLY A 12 12.31 -27.96 -60.05
C GLY A 12 11.20 -27.96 -58.99
N VAL A 13 11.26 -28.88 -58.03
CA VAL A 13 10.37 -28.88 -56.87
C VAL A 13 10.85 -27.82 -55.88
N LEU A 14 10.21 -26.66 -55.89
CA LEU A 14 10.35 -25.63 -54.85
C LEU A 14 9.69 -26.14 -53.57
N ILE A 15 10.44 -26.93 -52.79
CA ILE A 15 10.06 -27.29 -51.42
C ILE A 15 10.20 -26.02 -50.57
N ALA A 16 9.10 -25.30 -50.41
CA ALA A 16 9.02 -24.18 -49.46
C ALA A 16 9.20 -24.74 -48.05
N LEU A 17 10.40 -24.59 -47.50
CA LEU A 17 10.76 -25.08 -46.17
C LEU A 17 10.08 -24.20 -45.11
N SER A 18 8.83 -24.53 -44.77
CA SER A 18 8.07 -23.85 -43.72
C SER A 18 8.68 -24.17 -42.36
N ALA A 19 9.60 -23.32 -41.91
CA ALA A 19 10.16 -23.39 -40.57
C ALA A 19 9.02 -23.24 -39.53
N PRO A 20 8.98 -24.08 -38.47
CA PRO A 20 8.04 -23.88 -37.39
C PRO A 20 8.37 -22.57 -36.68
N VAL A 21 7.46 -21.60 -36.77
CA VAL A 21 7.56 -20.37 -35.98
C VAL A 21 7.12 -20.72 -34.55
N ASP A 22 8.09 -21.10 -33.72
CA ASP A 22 7.90 -21.27 -32.28
C ASP A 22 7.54 -19.92 -31.64
N ALA A 23 6.25 -19.59 -31.68
CA ALA A 23 5.69 -18.43 -31.04
C ALA A 23 5.78 -18.59 -29.52
N LYS A 24 6.88 -18.09 -28.93
CA LYS A 24 7.00 -17.89 -27.48
C LYS A 24 5.90 -16.96 -26.98
N GLN A 25 4.75 -17.54 -26.65
CA GLN A 25 3.72 -16.84 -25.89
C GLN A 25 4.31 -16.44 -24.54
N SER A 26 4.51 -15.15 -24.34
CA SER A 26 4.80 -14.56 -23.03
C SER A 26 3.52 -14.64 -22.18
N THR A 27 3.24 -15.83 -21.66
CA THR A 27 2.11 -16.04 -20.75
C THR A 27 2.30 -15.16 -19.52
N LYS A 28 1.35 -14.26 -19.24
CA LYS A 28 1.21 -13.67 -17.90
C LYS A 28 1.12 -14.84 -16.92
N SER A 29 1.81 -14.75 -15.77
CA SER A 29 1.80 -15.85 -14.81
C SER A 29 0.41 -15.90 -14.23
N GLU A 30 -0.24 -17.02 -14.48
CA GLU A 30 -1.58 -17.26 -14.06
C GLU A 30 -1.54 -17.98 -12.72
N ILE A 31 -2.25 -17.42 -11.74
CA ILE A 31 -2.38 -17.97 -10.40
C ILE A 31 -3.83 -18.39 -10.27
N VAL A 32 -4.06 -19.68 -10.03
CA VAL A 32 -5.41 -20.26 -9.93
C VAL A 32 -5.53 -21.01 -8.62
N GLY A 33 -6.61 -20.79 -7.88
CA GLY A 33 -6.89 -21.51 -6.65
C GLY A 33 -8.02 -20.91 -5.83
N THR A 34 -8.29 -21.48 -4.66
CA THR A 34 -9.21 -20.89 -3.68
C THR A 34 -8.55 -19.66 -3.06
N ALA A 35 -9.20 -18.51 -3.15
CA ALA A 35 -8.71 -17.27 -2.57
C ALA A 35 -9.19 -17.05 -1.13
N SER A 36 -8.29 -16.57 -0.27
CA SER A 36 -8.60 -15.97 1.02
C SER A 36 -8.57 -14.45 0.90
N VAL A 37 -9.56 -13.74 1.45
CA VAL A 37 -9.58 -12.27 1.44
C VAL A 37 -8.79 -11.72 2.62
N ILE A 38 -7.87 -10.79 2.35
CA ILE A 38 -7.04 -10.13 3.37
C ILE A 38 -7.64 -8.76 3.73
N ASP A 39 -8.03 -7.99 2.72
CA ASP A 39 -8.70 -6.69 2.83
C ASP A 39 -9.52 -6.40 1.55
N GLY A 40 -9.98 -5.16 1.36
CA GLY A 40 -10.87 -4.81 0.24
C GLY A 40 -10.24 -4.84 -1.15
N ASP A 41 -8.91 -4.87 -1.29
CA ASP A 41 -8.22 -4.99 -2.58
C ASP A 41 -7.06 -6.01 -2.61
N THR A 42 -6.85 -6.76 -1.53
CA THR A 42 -5.83 -7.80 -1.43
C THR A 42 -6.45 -9.16 -1.11
N ILE A 43 -6.12 -10.15 -1.93
CA ILE A 43 -6.42 -11.57 -1.72
C ILE A 43 -5.13 -12.38 -1.60
N GLU A 44 -5.23 -13.62 -1.12
CA GLU A 44 -4.13 -14.57 -1.03
C GLU A 44 -4.53 -15.90 -1.67
N ILE A 45 -3.69 -16.43 -2.57
CA ILE A 45 -3.86 -17.74 -3.20
C ILE A 45 -2.55 -18.52 -3.02
N HIS A 46 -2.63 -19.69 -2.39
CA HIS A 46 -1.46 -20.56 -2.12
C HIS A 46 -0.27 -19.81 -1.46
N GLY A 47 -0.56 -18.93 -0.48
CA GLY A 47 0.45 -18.12 0.23
C GLY A 47 1.01 -16.94 -0.57
N GLN A 48 0.60 -16.74 -1.82
CA GLN A 48 0.96 -15.58 -2.62
C GLN A 48 -0.09 -14.48 -2.45
N ARG A 49 0.34 -13.32 -1.94
CA ARG A 49 -0.51 -12.14 -1.81
C ARG A 49 -0.63 -11.39 -3.13
N ILE A 50 -1.86 -11.13 -3.52
CA ILE A 50 -2.23 -10.53 -4.80
C ILE A 50 -3.02 -9.26 -4.48
N ARG A 51 -2.48 -8.10 -4.89
CA ARG A 51 -3.24 -6.85 -4.92
C ARG A 51 -3.95 -6.72 -6.26
N LEU A 52 -5.24 -6.40 -6.21
CA LEU A 52 -6.05 -6.17 -7.38
C LEU A 52 -5.55 -4.94 -8.14
N HIS A 53 -5.28 -5.12 -9.43
CA HIS A 53 -4.85 -4.09 -10.36
C HIS A 53 -5.92 -3.00 -10.54
N GLY A 54 -5.48 -1.77 -10.78
CA GLY A 54 -6.33 -0.65 -11.23
C GLY A 54 -7.33 -0.09 -10.21
N ILE A 55 -7.41 -0.65 -9.01
CA ILE A 55 -8.36 -0.23 -7.97
C ILE A 55 -7.65 0.17 -6.66
N ASP A 56 -8.37 0.87 -5.79
CA ASP A 56 -7.96 1.19 -4.42
C ASP A 56 -9.21 1.02 -3.52
N ALA A 57 -9.17 0.12 -2.54
CA ALA A 57 -10.29 -0.09 -1.64
C ALA A 57 -10.18 0.80 -0.38
N PRO A 58 -11.30 1.14 0.31
CA PRO A 58 -11.23 1.79 1.61
C PRO A 58 -10.45 0.92 2.60
N GLU A 59 -9.54 1.54 3.35
CA GLU A 59 -8.65 0.83 4.27
C GLU A 59 -9.46 0.12 5.38
N SER A 60 -9.02 -1.03 5.90
CA SER A 60 -9.86 -1.88 6.77
C SER A 60 -10.38 -1.20 8.05
N SER A 61 -9.74 -0.12 8.50
CA SER A 61 -10.14 0.70 9.65
C SER A 61 -10.85 2.01 9.28
N GLN A 62 -10.98 2.31 7.98
CA GLN A 62 -11.67 3.48 7.45
C GLN A 62 -13.17 3.45 7.76
N LEU A 63 -13.70 4.61 8.11
CA LEU A 63 -15.10 4.84 8.43
C LEU A 63 -15.71 5.80 7.41
N CYS A 64 -16.84 5.41 6.85
CA CYS A 64 -17.63 6.21 5.91
C CYS A 64 -18.99 6.55 6.56
N SER A 65 -19.71 7.53 6.00
CA SER A 65 -21.05 7.94 6.46
C SER A 65 -22.13 7.68 5.41
N LYS A 66 -23.26 7.13 5.82
CA LYS A 66 -24.49 7.02 5.00
C LYS A 66 -25.18 8.39 4.84
N LEU A 67 -26.22 8.47 4.00
CA LEU A 67 -27.03 9.71 3.82
C LEU A 67 -27.62 10.25 5.13
N ASN A 68 -28.03 9.37 6.05
CA ASN A 68 -28.59 9.74 7.35
C ASN A 68 -27.51 10.13 8.40
N GLY A 69 -26.23 10.13 8.03
CA GLY A 69 -25.11 10.44 8.91
C GLY A 69 -24.44 9.24 9.59
N ASP A 70 -25.10 8.07 9.64
CA ASP A 70 -24.60 6.87 10.31
C ASP A 70 -23.21 6.47 9.81
N ARG A 71 -22.29 6.24 10.75
CA ARG A 71 -20.92 5.80 10.44
C ARG A 71 -20.81 4.28 10.38
N TYR A 72 -20.09 3.78 9.38
CA TYR A 72 -19.84 2.35 9.20
C TYR A 72 -18.41 2.07 8.70
N ARG A 73 -17.88 0.88 9.01
CA ARG A 73 -16.54 0.43 8.62
C ARG A 73 -16.50 0.03 7.14
N CYS A 74 -16.45 1.00 6.25
CA CYS A 74 -16.54 0.76 4.80
C CYS A 74 -15.44 -0.17 4.26
N GLY A 75 -14.20 -0.09 4.76
CA GLY A 75 -13.15 -1.02 4.34
C GLY A 75 -13.40 -2.47 4.78
N GLN A 76 -13.93 -2.66 5.99
CA GLN A 76 -14.38 -4.00 6.42
C GLN A 76 -15.55 -4.50 5.57
N ASN A 77 -16.50 -3.63 5.19
CA ASN A 77 -17.61 -4.00 4.32
C ASN A 77 -17.12 -4.37 2.90
N ALA A 78 -16.15 -3.65 2.34
CA ALA A 78 -15.54 -4.00 1.06
C ALA A 78 -14.89 -5.39 1.09
N ALA A 79 -14.13 -5.72 2.14
CA ALA A 79 -13.53 -7.04 2.32
C ALA A 79 -14.59 -8.16 2.50
N LEU A 80 -15.68 -7.89 3.23
CA LEU A 80 -16.80 -8.84 3.35
C LEU A 80 -17.48 -9.08 2.00
N GLN A 81 -17.74 -8.02 1.23
CA GLN A 81 -18.40 -8.13 -0.07
C GLN A 81 -17.51 -8.79 -1.13
N LEU A 82 -16.19 -8.62 -1.05
CA LEU A 82 -15.23 -9.42 -1.82
C LEU A 82 -15.28 -10.91 -1.42
N SER A 83 -15.38 -11.21 -0.12
CA SER A 83 -15.53 -12.58 0.38
C SER A 83 -16.87 -13.20 -0.06
N ASP A 84 -17.96 -12.45 -0.06
CA ASP A 84 -19.29 -12.87 -0.51
C ASP A 84 -19.34 -13.08 -2.03
N LEU A 85 -18.64 -12.24 -2.82
CA LEU A 85 -18.47 -12.46 -4.25
C LEU A 85 -17.69 -13.75 -4.51
N ILE A 86 -16.56 -13.94 -3.83
CA ILE A 86 -15.71 -15.13 -4.04
C ILE A 86 -16.46 -16.39 -3.58
N ASN A 87 -17.04 -16.40 -2.37
CA ASN A 87 -17.81 -17.52 -1.80
C ASN A 87 -17.23 -18.91 -2.10
N ARG A 88 -15.94 -19.08 -1.79
CA ARG A 88 -15.15 -20.32 -2.01
C ARG A 88 -15.01 -20.76 -3.48
N SER A 89 -15.45 -19.97 -4.46
CA SER A 89 -15.16 -20.20 -5.87
C SER A 89 -13.65 -20.15 -6.14
N THR A 90 -13.20 -20.91 -7.14
CA THR A 90 -11.83 -20.79 -7.66
C THR A 90 -11.65 -19.43 -8.34
N VAL A 91 -10.59 -18.72 -7.98
CA VAL A 91 -10.19 -17.44 -8.58
C VAL A 91 -9.00 -17.67 -9.50
N ARG A 92 -8.97 -16.94 -10.62
CA ARG A 92 -7.93 -16.94 -11.65
C ARG A 92 -7.37 -15.52 -11.78
N CYS A 93 -6.12 -15.33 -11.43
CA CYS A 93 -5.44 -14.03 -11.47
C CYS A 93 -4.32 -14.01 -12.50
N GLN A 94 -4.26 -12.96 -13.31
CA GLN A 94 -3.22 -12.77 -14.33
C GLN A 94 -2.38 -11.53 -14.01
N GLY A 95 -1.13 -11.76 -13.58
CA GLY A 95 -0.19 -10.69 -13.21
C GLY A 95 1.22 -11.21 -12.96
N LYS A 96 2.23 -10.40 -13.28
CA LYS A 96 3.67 -10.67 -12.99
C LYS A 96 4.35 -9.56 -12.19
N ALA A 97 3.83 -8.33 -12.26
CA ALA A 97 4.44 -7.18 -11.61
C ALA A 97 4.28 -7.31 -10.09
N HIS A 98 5.35 -7.05 -9.34
CA HIS A 98 5.29 -6.99 -7.88
C HIS A 98 5.28 -5.52 -7.45
N ASP A 99 4.46 -5.17 -6.46
CA ASP A 99 4.56 -3.86 -5.81
C ASP A 99 5.72 -3.83 -4.79
N ARG A 100 6.02 -2.64 -4.24
CA ARG A 100 7.11 -2.44 -3.27
C ARG A 100 6.99 -3.26 -1.98
N TYR A 101 5.86 -3.91 -1.74
CA TYR A 101 5.62 -4.78 -0.59
C TYR A 101 5.71 -6.27 -0.96
N GLY A 102 6.13 -6.60 -2.19
CA GLY A 102 6.23 -7.97 -2.68
C GLY A 102 4.89 -8.61 -3.05
N ARG A 103 3.79 -7.85 -3.12
CA ARG A 103 2.49 -8.37 -3.59
C ARG A 103 2.46 -8.39 -5.10
N ILE A 104 1.91 -9.46 -5.68
CA ILE A 104 1.66 -9.57 -7.11
C ILE A 104 0.51 -8.62 -7.47
N VAL A 105 0.65 -7.85 -8.54
CA VAL A 105 -0.40 -6.96 -9.06
C VAL A 105 -1.06 -7.64 -10.25
N ALA A 106 -2.34 -7.97 -10.13
CA ALA A 106 -3.07 -8.78 -11.10
C ALA A 106 -4.52 -8.31 -11.33
N VAL A 107 -5.05 -8.60 -12.52
CA VAL A 107 -6.50 -8.65 -12.75
C VAL A 107 -6.96 -10.06 -12.39
N CYS A 108 -8.03 -10.18 -11.61
CA CYS A 108 -8.55 -11.45 -11.12
C CYS A 108 -9.99 -11.66 -11.55
N ALA A 109 -10.32 -12.88 -11.96
CA ALA A 109 -11.65 -13.28 -12.37
C ALA A 109 -12.08 -14.58 -11.69
N LEU A 110 -13.39 -14.82 -11.65
CA LEU A 110 -13.99 -16.09 -11.25
C LEU A 110 -15.17 -16.41 -12.16
N ASP A 111 -15.57 -17.67 -12.20
CA ASP A 111 -16.76 -18.10 -12.95
C ASP A 111 -17.95 -18.26 -11.98
N LYS A 112 -19.10 -17.68 -12.33
CA LYS A 112 -20.40 -17.88 -11.66
C LYS A 112 -21.36 -18.66 -12.57
N ALA A 113 -22.42 -19.20 -11.98
CA ALA A 113 -23.54 -19.72 -12.77
C ALA A 113 -24.17 -18.57 -13.56
N ALA A 114 -24.33 -18.73 -14.86
CA ALA A 114 -24.90 -17.71 -15.71
C ALA A 114 -26.43 -17.58 -15.51
N PRO A 115 -27.04 -16.41 -15.79
CA PRO A 115 -28.49 -16.24 -15.73
C PRO A 115 -29.27 -17.23 -16.60
N ALA A 116 -30.47 -17.61 -16.17
CA ALA A 116 -31.33 -18.47 -16.98
C ALA A 116 -31.65 -17.82 -18.33
N GLY A 117 -31.40 -18.54 -19.43
CA GLY A 117 -31.60 -18.06 -20.80
C GLY A 117 -30.32 -17.63 -21.54
N THR A 118 -29.14 -17.66 -20.91
CA THR A 118 -27.87 -17.47 -21.62
C THR A 118 -27.41 -18.74 -22.34
N SER A 119 -26.64 -18.58 -23.43
CA SER A 119 -26.03 -19.70 -24.18
C SER A 119 -24.90 -20.41 -23.43
N SER A 120 -24.25 -19.73 -22.49
CA SER A 120 -23.28 -20.32 -21.57
C SER A 120 -23.94 -20.80 -20.28
N ARG A 121 -23.38 -21.84 -19.67
CA ARG A 121 -23.71 -22.28 -18.29
C ARG A 121 -23.02 -21.44 -17.21
N THR A 122 -21.94 -20.75 -17.58
CA THR A 122 -21.14 -19.94 -16.65
C THR A 122 -20.82 -18.57 -17.24
N GLU A 123 -20.81 -17.57 -16.38
CA GLU A 123 -20.40 -16.20 -16.69
C GLU A 123 -19.10 -15.90 -15.94
N GLN A 124 -18.12 -15.30 -16.64
CA GLN A 124 -16.87 -14.88 -16.02
C GLN A 124 -17.03 -13.45 -15.48
N ILE A 125 -16.71 -13.26 -14.21
CA ILE A 125 -16.79 -11.98 -13.51
C ILE A 125 -15.37 -11.47 -13.26
N ASP A 126 -15.02 -10.29 -13.79
CA ASP A 126 -13.85 -9.51 -13.35
C ASP A 126 -14.13 -9.00 -11.93
N ILE A 127 -13.33 -9.46 -10.96
CA ILE A 127 -13.45 -9.13 -9.54
C ILE A 127 -13.10 -7.66 -9.30
N ASN A 128 -12.08 -7.15 -10.00
CA ASN A 128 -11.61 -5.78 -9.89
C ASN A 128 -12.70 -4.81 -10.38
N GLU A 129 -13.30 -5.10 -11.54
CA GLU A 129 -14.42 -4.32 -12.07
C GLU A 129 -15.63 -4.41 -11.14
N TRP A 130 -15.99 -5.61 -10.69
CA TRP A 130 -17.15 -5.81 -9.81
C TRP A 130 -17.06 -4.99 -8.53
N LEU A 131 -15.88 -4.94 -7.88
CA LEU A 131 -15.68 -4.13 -6.68
C LEU A 131 -15.91 -2.64 -6.93
N VAL A 132 -15.40 -2.12 -8.05
CA VAL A 132 -15.59 -0.70 -8.39
C VAL A 132 -17.05 -0.43 -8.78
N ARG A 133 -17.65 -1.27 -9.63
CA ARG A 133 -19.03 -1.19 -10.13
C ARG A 133 -20.08 -1.24 -9.02
N ASN A 134 -19.82 -1.97 -7.95
CA ASN A 134 -20.68 -2.06 -6.76
C ASN A 134 -20.28 -1.07 -5.65
N GLY A 135 -19.29 -0.20 -5.87
CA GLY A 135 -18.88 0.84 -4.93
C GLY A 135 -18.12 0.34 -3.70
N TRP A 136 -17.45 -0.80 -3.79
CA TRP A 136 -16.58 -1.34 -2.73
C TRP A 136 -15.11 -0.93 -2.91
N ALA A 137 -14.73 -0.45 -4.09
CA ALA A 137 -13.44 0.19 -4.37
C ALA A 137 -13.63 1.43 -5.28
N VAL A 138 -12.59 2.24 -5.41
CA VAL A 138 -12.50 3.35 -6.39
C VAL A 138 -11.50 3.02 -7.50
N ALA A 139 -11.67 3.63 -8.67
CA ALA A 139 -10.76 3.46 -9.79
C ALA A 139 -9.45 4.21 -9.53
N TYR A 140 -8.32 3.50 -9.47
CA TYR A 140 -7.03 4.09 -9.10
C TYR A 140 -6.33 4.71 -10.32
N ARG A 141 -6.86 5.87 -10.72
CA ARG A 141 -6.48 6.65 -11.92
C ARG A 141 -4.98 6.95 -12.09
N LYS A 142 -4.19 6.84 -11.01
CA LYS A 142 -2.72 6.96 -11.05
C LYS A 142 -2.02 5.80 -11.79
N TYR A 143 -2.65 4.63 -11.84
CA TYR A 143 -2.03 3.40 -12.38
C TYR A 143 -2.81 2.76 -13.54
N SER A 144 -4.12 3.01 -13.66
CA SER A 144 -4.95 2.49 -14.75
C SER A 144 -6.21 3.34 -14.95
N SER A 145 -6.76 3.30 -16.16
CA SER A 145 -8.06 3.86 -16.57
C SER A 145 -9.15 2.81 -16.74
N ASP A 146 -8.86 1.52 -16.57
CA ASP A 146 -9.71 0.40 -17.01
C ASP A 146 -11.11 0.42 -16.35
N TYR A 147 -11.19 0.86 -15.09
CA TYR A 147 -12.40 0.79 -14.28
C TYR A 147 -13.14 2.14 -14.12
N LEU A 148 -12.83 3.14 -14.95
CA LEU A 148 -13.47 4.47 -14.89
C LEU A 148 -14.98 4.43 -15.18
N SER A 149 -15.42 3.58 -16.11
CA SER A 149 -16.85 3.38 -16.42
C SER A 149 -17.59 2.74 -15.25
N ALA A 150 -17.03 1.67 -14.67
CA ALA A 150 -17.54 1.02 -13.48
C ALA A 150 -17.68 2.01 -12.30
N GLU A 151 -16.71 2.90 -12.09
CA GLU A 151 -16.76 3.93 -11.04
C GLU A 151 -17.90 4.92 -11.29
N ALA A 152 -18.05 5.40 -12.53
CA ALA A 152 -19.14 6.29 -12.90
C ALA A 152 -20.51 5.61 -12.73
N ASP A 153 -20.60 4.30 -12.97
CA ASP A 153 -21.84 3.52 -12.79
C ASP A 153 -22.20 3.37 -11.31
N ALA A 154 -21.21 3.11 -10.45
CA ALA A 154 -21.38 3.04 -8.99
C ALA A 154 -21.80 4.40 -8.40
N GLN A 155 -21.24 5.51 -8.90
CA GLN A 155 -21.63 6.87 -8.54
C GLN A 155 -23.09 7.16 -8.88
N ARG A 156 -23.52 6.86 -10.12
CA ARG A 156 -24.91 7.10 -10.56
C ARG A 156 -25.92 6.26 -9.76
N GLN A 157 -25.54 5.03 -9.39
CA GLN A 157 -26.36 4.12 -8.59
C GLN A 157 -26.28 4.38 -7.07
N LYS A 158 -25.37 5.25 -6.61
CA LYS A 158 -25.05 5.47 -5.19
C LYS A 158 -24.67 4.16 -4.46
N ALA A 159 -23.96 3.27 -5.16
CA ALA A 159 -23.61 1.94 -4.66
C ALA A 159 -22.47 1.98 -3.62
N GLY A 160 -22.50 1.07 -2.65
CA GLY A 160 -21.43 0.89 -1.66
C GLY A 160 -21.06 2.17 -0.91
N ILE A 161 -19.82 2.65 -1.06
CA ILE A 161 -19.33 3.90 -0.47
C ILE A 161 -19.96 5.16 -1.06
N TRP A 162 -20.42 5.11 -2.32
CA TRP A 162 -21.09 6.22 -3.00
C TRP A 162 -22.51 6.49 -2.48
N GLN A 163 -23.01 5.68 -1.54
CA GLN A 163 -24.26 5.94 -0.82
C GLN A 163 -24.19 7.17 0.10
N GLY A 164 -23.02 7.77 0.32
CA GLY A 164 -22.89 8.92 1.21
C GLY A 164 -21.53 9.58 1.16
N LYS A 165 -21.01 9.99 2.32
CA LYS A 165 -19.74 10.73 2.43
C LYS A 165 -18.61 9.79 2.84
N PHE A 166 -17.48 9.91 2.15
CA PHE A 166 -16.26 9.17 2.44
C PHE A 166 -15.03 9.95 1.96
N ASP A 167 -13.88 9.71 2.59
CA ASP A 167 -12.58 10.14 2.08
C ASP A 167 -12.08 9.11 1.05
N LEU A 168 -11.43 9.54 -0.02
CA LEU A 168 -10.80 8.60 -0.95
C LEU A 168 -9.66 7.85 -0.22
N PRO A 169 -9.39 6.55 -0.50
CA PRO A 169 -8.49 5.75 0.34
C PRO A 169 -7.08 6.33 0.44
N TRP A 170 -6.59 6.95 -0.64
CA TRP A 170 -5.31 7.64 -0.65
C TRP A 170 -5.28 8.94 0.17
N ASP A 171 -6.41 9.62 0.32
CA ASP A 171 -6.55 10.81 1.15
C ASP A 171 -6.67 10.41 2.63
N TRP A 172 -7.46 9.38 2.95
CA TRP A 172 -7.52 8.79 4.28
C TRP A 172 -6.13 8.31 4.76
N ARG A 173 -5.37 7.63 3.89
CA ARG A 173 -3.97 7.23 4.17
C ARG A 173 -3.05 8.42 4.43
N ARG A 174 -3.28 9.57 3.80
CA ARG A 174 -2.48 10.78 3.99
C ARG A 174 -2.84 11.47 5.31
N ALA A 175 -4.13 11.69 5.57
CA ALA A 175 -4.63 12.24 6.84
C ALA A 175 -4.17 11.38 8.04
N GLY A 176 -4.22 10.06 7.93
CA GLY A 176 -3.71 9.16 8.99
C GLY A 176 -2.20 9.25 9.23
N LYS A 177 -1.39 9.68 8.23
CA LYS A 177 0.03 9.98 8.43
C LYS A 177 0.23 11.34 9.11
N GLU A 178 -0.50 12.36 8.68
CA GLU A 178 -0.49 13.69 9.28
C GLU A 178 -0.97 13.67 10.74
N ALA A 179 -1.94 12.82 11.10
CA ALA A 179 -2.36 12.63 12.48
C ALA A 179 -1.31 11.93 13.38
N ARG A 180 -0.48 11.04 12.81
CA ARG A 180 0.62 10.37 13.54
C ARG A 180 1.88 11.23 13.63
N ASN A 181 2.19 11.93 12.55
CA ASN A 181 3.29 12.87 12.42
C ASN A 181 2.67 14.24 12.11
N PRO A 182 2.05 14.91 13.11
CA PRO A 182 1.59 16.27 12.90
C PRO A 182 2.80 17.11 12.47
N PRO A 183 2.64 18.01 11.47
CA PRO A 183 3.66 19.02 11.22
C PRO A 183 4.04 19.64 12.57
N LEU A 184 5.34 19.84 12.80
CA LEU A 184 5.79 20.62 13.95
C LEU A 184 5.15 21.99 13.81
N GLN A 185 4.01 22.18 14.50
CA GLN A 185 3.25 23.41 14.39
C GLN A 185 4.17 24.54 14.78
N ASN A 186 4.01 25.69 14.12
CA ASN A 186 4.75 26.89 14.45
C ASN A 186 4.31 27.38 15.83
N ARG A 187 4.83 26.71 16.86
CA ARG A 187 4.62 27.03 18.27
C ARG A 187 5.38 28.32 18.52
N THR A 188 4.73 29.44 18.25
CA THR A 188 4.88 30.63 19.09
C THR A 188 4.31 30.33 20.47
N SER A 189 4.87 29.32 21.14
CA SER A 189 4.89 29.27 22.58
C SER A 189 5.53 30.59 23.03
N PRO A 190 4.94 31.31 23.99
CA PRO A 190 5.64 32.41 24.63
C PRO A 190 7.00 31.88 25.09
N LYS A 191 8.08 32.44 24.55
CA LYS A 191 9.45 32.13 25.00
C LYS A 191 9.44 32.38 26.51
N PRO A 192 9.65 31.35 27.37
CA PRO A 192 9.74 31.61 28.80
C PRO A 192 10.85 32.63 29.02
N ALA A 193 10.58 33.64 29.85
CA ALA A 193 11.50 34.75 30.06
C ALA A 193 12.86 34.17 30.48
N ARG A 194 13.88 34.39 29.64
CA ARG A 194 15.17 33.75 29.79
C ARG A 194 15.89 34.40 30.96
N ASN A 195 16.14 33.64 32.02
CA ASN A 195 17.08 34.07 33.05
C ASN A 195 18.49 33.73 32.52
N GLU A 196 19.16 34.72 31.94
CA GLU A 196 20.48 34.54 31.30
C GLU A 196 21.60 34.43 32.33
N THR A 197 21.68 33.27 33.00
CA THR A 197 22.99 32.78 33.46
C THR A 197 23.81 32.41 32.22
N ALA A 198 24.77 33.26 31.88
CA ALA A 198 25.60 33.13 30.69
C ALA A 198 26.37 31.81 30.69
N LEU A 199 25.86 30.82 29.94
CA LEU A 199 26.52 29.54 29.72
C LEU A 199 27.82 29.79 28.95
N GLN A 200 28.91 29.16 29.39
CA GLN A 200 30.23 29.25 28.79
C GLN A 200 30.82 27.85 28.58
N CYS A 201 31.68 27.72 27.57
CA CYS A 201 32.34 26.46 27.23
C CYS A 201 33.46 26.12 28.23
N SER A 202 33.13 25.42 29.32
CA SER A 202 34.03 25.02 30.41
C SER A 202 34.50 23.56 30.32
N GLY A 203 34.78 23.08 29.11
CA GLY A 203 35.41 21.76 28.88
C GLY A 203 34.51 20.53 29.08
N LYS A 204 33.22 20.71 29.41
CA LYS A 204 32.24 19.62 29.51
C LYS A 204 32.09 18.89 28.17
N ARG A 205 32.10 17.56 28.20
CA ARG A 205 31.98 16.69 27.00
C ARG A 205 30.90 15.60 27.13
N TYR A 206 30.41 15.34 28.33
CA TYR A 206 29.47 14.24 28.63
C TYR A 206 28.18 14.81 29.24
N CYS A 207 27.01 14.25 28.88
CA CYS A 207 25.71 14.72 29.38
C CYS A 207 25.64 14.77 30.91
N GLY A 208 26.27 13.82 31.61
CA GLY A 208 26.33 13.79 33.09
C GLY A 208 27.14 14.91 33.74
N GLN A 209 27.77 15.79 32.97
CA GLN A 209 28.43 17.01 33.47
C GLN A 209 27.51 18.24 33.40
N MET A 210 26.32 18.10 32.83
CA MET A 210 25.41 19.21 32.49
C MET A 210 24.19 19.21 33.41
N THR A 211 23.79 20.39 33.88
CA THR A 211 22.70 20.55 34.85
C THR A 211 21.35 20.86 34.21
N SER A 212 21.30 21.07 32.88
CA SER A 212 20.04 21.27 32.14
C SER A 212 20.13 20.85 30.68
N CYS A 213 18.96 20.66 30.05
CA CYS A 213 18.85 20.49 28.62
C CYS A 213 19.38 21.71 27.83
N GLU A 214 19.11 22.94 28.29
CA GLU A 214 19.60 24.16 27.62
C GLU A 214 21.13 24.23 27.63
N GLU A 215 21.78 23.79 28.72
CA GLU A 215 23.24 23.64 28.76
C GLU A 215 23.73 22.60 27.74
N ALA A 216 23.10 21.43 27.65
CA ALA A 216 23.51 20.41 26.69
C ALA A 216 23.37 20.88 25.22
N TYR A 217 22.30 21.61 24.87
CA TYR A 217 22.16 22.23 23.55
C TYR A 217 23.17 23.35 23.30
N PHE A 218 23.50 24.15 24.31
CA PHE A 218 24.56 25.15 24.21
C PHE A 218 25.91 24.50 23.88
N TYR A 219 26.27 23.42 24.55
CA TYR A 219 27.54 22.72 24.29
C TYR A 219 27.57 22.01 22.94
N LEU A 220 26.45 21.44 22.48
CA LEU A 220 26.36 20.86 21.14
C LEU A 220 26.59 21.92 20.05
N ASN A 221 25.89 23.06 20.14
CA ASN A 221 25.81 24.04 19.05
C ASN A 221 26.88 25.15 19.11
N GLN A 222 27.32 25.57 20.30
CA GLN A 222 28.26 26.68 20.51
C GLN A 222 29.66 26.22 20.91
N CYS A 223 29.77 25.07 21.61
CA CYS A 223 31.06 24.52 22.05
C CYS A 223 31.56 23.35 21.18
N GLY A 224 30.88 23.01 20.08
CA GLY A 224 31.30 21.99 19.11
C GLY A 224 31.29 20.55 19.63
N VAL A 225 30.52 20.26 20.69
CA VAL A 225 30.52 18.94 21.35
C VAL A 225 29.56 17.97 20.62
N HIS A 226 29.81 17.74 19.33
CA HIS A 226 28.98 16.91 18.45
C HIS A 226 28.74 15.47 18.95
N ARG A 227 29.64 14.94 19.78
CA ARG A 227 29.48 13.63 20.46
C ARG A 227 28.30 13.53 21.44
N LEU A 228 27.55 14.61 21.67
CA LEU A 228 26.27 14.57 22.38
C LEU A 228 25.10 14.19 21.45
N ASP A 229 25.27 14.38 20.14
CA ASP A 229 24.36 14.05 19.03
C ASP A 229 24.94 12.84 18.29
N GLY A 230 24.46 11.65 18.65
CA GLY A 230 25.07 10.38 18.23
C GLY A 230 24.72 9.96 16.79
N ASP A 231 23.53 10.35 16.34
CA ASP A 231 22.92 10.09 15.04
C ASP A 231 23.10 11.24 14.04
N ARG A 232 23.59 12.41 14.50
CA ARG A 232 23.81 13.64 13.72
C ARG A 232 22.52 14.24 13.16
N ASP A 233 21.45 14.18 13.95
CA ASP A 233 20.14 14.73 13.59
C ASP A 233 19.89 16.14 14.14
N GLY A 234 20.84 16.68 14.92
CA GLY A 234 20.76 17.98 15.59
C GLY A 234 20.21 17.92 17.03
N TYR A 235 19.86 16.74 17.53
CA TYR A 235 19.33 16.49 18.86
C TYR A 235 20.29 15.62 19.70
N LEU A 236 20.10 15.53 21.02
CA LEU A 236 21.07 14.89 21.95
C LEU A 236 20.77 13.39 22.18
N ALA A 237 21.65 12.58 22.82
CA ALA A 237 21.52 11.10 22.98
C ALA A 237 21.20 10.50 24.40
N ARG A 238 20.17 9.61 24.54
CA ARG A 238 19.42 9.23 25.79
C ARG A 238 19.92 7.90 26.37
N ARG A 239 20.12 7.86 27.68
CA ARG A 239 19.93 6.64 28.49
C ARG A 239 19.15 6.94 29.76
N SER A 240 18.44 5.93 30.24
CA SER A 240 17.85 5.82 31.58
C SER A 240 18.87 5.25 32.57
N VAL A 241 18.70 5.32 33.89
CA VAL A 241 17.99 6.26 34.79
C VAL A 241 18.69 6.09 36.15
N THR A 242 19.12 7.18 36.77
CA THR A 242 19.06 7.43 38.22
C THR A 242 19.04 8.95 38.41
N ASP A 243 17.93 9.43 38.94
CA ASP A 243 17.56 10.80 39.40
C ASP A 243 18.04 12.10 38.72
N VAL A 244 17.14 13.10 38.83
CA VAL A 244 17.27 14.54 38.56
C VAL A 244 17.12 15.05 37.11
N LEU A 245 17.63 14.39 36.04
CA LEU A 245 17.55 14.96 34.67
C LEU A 245 16.90 14.04 33.63
N GLN A 246 15.56 14.07 33.59
CA GLN A 246 14.76 13.21 32.73
C GLN A 246 14.43 13.86 31.37
N ARG A 247 14.90 13.22 30.28
CA ARG A 247 14.63 13.47 28.83
C ARG A 247 15.39 14.63 28.17
N CYS A 248 16.43 14.32 27.38
CA CYS A 248 16.89 15.26 26.35
C CYS A 248 17.07 14.69 24.93
N CYS A 249 16.64 13.45 24.64
CA CYS A 249 17.41 12.68 23.66
C CYS A 249 16.77 11.44 22.91
N VAL A 250 17.60 10.60 22.24
CA VAL A 250 17.36 9.38 21.38
C VAL A 250 16.82 8.00 21.95
N PHE A 251 17.05 6.96 21.12
CA PHE A 251 16.84 5.51 20.86
C PHE A 251 17.60 4.39 21.65
N LEU A 252 17.50 3.06 21.34
CA LEU A 252 16.48 2.16 20.71
C LEU A 252 17.00 0.70 20.64
N MET A 253 16.14 -0.31 20.91
CA MET A 253 16.02 -1.64 20.24
C MET A 253 15.13 -2.59 21.07
N SER A 254 14.52 -3.58 20.39
CA SER A 254 13.79 -4.74 20.94
C SER A 254 12.37 -4.52 21.51
N SER A 255 11.39 -4.87 20.66
CA SER A 255 10.27 -5.78 20.92
C SER A 255 9.34 -5.63 22.15
N ILE A 256 8.03 -5.73 21.83
CA ILE A 256 6.90 -6.13 22.70
C ILE A 256 6.28 -5.02 23.61
N ALA A 257 4.96 -5.17 23.80
CA ALA A 257 4.08 -4.53 24.78
C ALA A 257 3.65 -3.06 24.57
N ARG A 258 2.42 -2.97 24.03
CA ARG A 258 1.26 -2.24 24.57
C ARG A 258 1.40 -0.73 24.85
N ALA A 259 0.51 -0.02 24.15
CA ALA A 259 -0.14 1.19 24.62
C ALA A 259 -0.53 1.15 26.11
N SER A 260 -0.38 2.30 26.77
CA SER A 260 -1.43 2.89 27.60
C SER A 260 -1.21 4.40 27.72
N ALA A 261 -2.30 5.13 27.95
CA ALA A 261 -2.32 6.57 28.07
C ALA A 261 -1.63 7.08 29.34
N CYS A 262 -1.30 8.37 29.37
CA CYS A 262 -1.66 9.18 30.52
C CYS A 262 -1.94 10.61 30.08
N SER A 263 -3.12 11.09 30.44
CA SER A 263 -3.56 12.48 30.31
C SER A 263 -2.68 13.42 31.15
N LEU A 264 -2.59 14.69 30.75
CA LEU A 264 -2.20 15.77 31.66
C LEU A 264 -3.47 16.28 32.37
N PRO A 265 -3.53 16.31 33.71
CA PRO A 265 -4.30 17.32 34.42
C PRO A 265 -3.50 18.64 34.49
N ASP A 266 -4.15 19.69 34.98
CA ASP A 266 -3.48 20.85 35.59
C ASP A 266 -2.70 20.46 36.86
#